data_AF-A0A7Y4ZQS2-F1
#
_entry.id   AF-A0A7Y4ZQS2-F1
#
_cell.length_a   1.000
_cell.length_b   1.000
_cell.length_c   1.000
_cell.angle_alpha   90.00
_cell.angle_beta   90.00
_cell.angle_gamma   90.00
#
_symmetry.space_group_name_H-M   'P 1'
#
loop_
_entity.id
_entity.type
_entity.pdbx_description
1 polymer ?
#
loop_
_entity_poly.entity_id
_entity_poly.type
_entity_poly.pdbx_seq_one_letter_code
_entity_poly.pdbx_strand_id
1 'polypeptide(L)'
;MTKRFVGAGAALLLCAVACSSSSPAPPATYQLGFASTAIAVATETVEVQVYDAKGRESTFCNEALVKKRNNQDIGTVIAQSAPRSPCDVLNGKADALDVGFGIRGFVGIAKRGGQDFLLGCLVTNVGPGTPAPLLLLNYATQSVQPAPATTCQDLSQRCNGGC
;
A
#
# COMPACT_ATOMS: atom_id res chain seq x y z
N MET A 1 -29.11 -65.57 39.67
CA MET A 1 -28.15 -66.41 38.91
C MET A 1 -27.56 -65.58 37.79
N THR A 2 -26.25 -65.48 37.80
CA THR A 2 -25.36 -64.66 36.96
C THR A 2 -25.36 -65.13 35.50
N LYS A 3 -25.31 -64.20 34.53
CA LYS A 3 -24.57 -64.41 33.27
C LYS A 3 -24.15 -63.08 32.65
N ARG A 4 -22.88 -63.05 32.24
CA ARG A 4 -22.08 -61.92 31.77
C ARG A 4 -22.12 -61.79 30.24
N PHE A 5 -21.64 -60.62 29.76
CA PHE A 5 -20.61 -60.38 28.71
C PHE A 5 -20.97 -59.66 27.40
N VAL A 6 -20.17 -58.61 27.12
CA VAL A 6 -19.69 -57.98 25.84
C VAL A 6 -20.76 -57.39 24.91
N GLY A 7 -20.70 -56.21 24.29
CA GLY A 7 -19.65 -55.23 23.96
C GLY A 7 -19.98 -54.62 22.56
N ALA A 8 -19.27 -53.56 22.14
CA ALA A 8 -19.41 -52.75 20.90
C ALA A 8 -20.50 -51.65 20.97
N GLY A 9 -20.27 -50.36 20.67
CA GLY A 9 -19.19 -49.69 19.94
C GLY A 9 -19.77 -48.98 18.70
N ALA A 10 -20.01 -47.67 18.75
CA ALA A 10 -20.22 -46.78 17.58
C ALA A 10 -20.29 -45.30 18.06
N ALA A 11 -19.20 -44.53 17.91
CA ALA A 11 -18.93 -43.63 16.79
C ALA A 11 -19.38 -42.18 17.08
N LEU A 12 -18.55 -41.46 17.84
CA LEU A 12 -18.60 -40.00 17.97
C LEU A 12 -18.06 -39.39 16.66
N LEU A 13 -18.96 -38.92 15.80
CA LEU A 13 -18.67 -38.07 14.65
C LEU A 13 -18.20 -36.68 15.15
N LEU A 14 -16.89 -36.54 15.33
CA LEU A 14 -16.24 -35.24 15.51
C LEU A 14 -16.11 -34.58 14.13
N CYS A 15 -17.06 -33.70 13.79
CA CYS A 15 -16.90 -32.74 12.70
C CYS A 15 -15.77 -31.76 13.07
N ALA A 16 -14.54 -32.12 12.72
CA ALA A 16 -13.42 -31.19 12.75
C ALA A 16 -13.65 -30.15 11.65
N VAL A 17 -14.26 -29.03 12.01
CA VAL A 17 -14.27 -27.82 11.18
C VAL A 17 -12.82 -27.34 11.17
N ALA A 18 -12.06 -27.75 10.16
CA ALA A 18 -10.73 -27.24 9.89
C ALA A 18 -10.88 -25.78 9.44
N CYS A 19 -11.04 -24.86 10.41
CA CYS A 19 -10.73 -23.46 10.20
C CYS A 19 -9.23 -23.40 9.92
N SER A 20 -8.86 -23.39 8.64
CA SER A 20 -7.52 -22.99 8.21
C SER A 20 -7.26 -21.60 8.76
N SER A 21 -6.56 -21.53 9.90
CA SER A 21 -6.06 -20.30 10.47
C SER A 21 -4.96 -19.78 9.56
N SER A 22 -5.33 -19.08 8.49
CA SER A 22 -4.40 -18.17 7.84
C SER A 22 -4.11 -17.08 8.85
N SER A 23 -2.95 -17.15 9.49
CA SER A 23 -2.47 -16.06 10.36
C SER A 23 -2.62 -14.75 9.58
N PRO A 24 -3.30 -13.73 10.14
CA PRO A 24 -3.48 -12.46 9.44
C PRO A 24 -2.11 -11.90 9.07
N ALA A 25 -2.01 -11.36 7.86
CA ALA A 25 -0.78 -10.70 7.43
C ALA A 25 -0.50 -9.52 8.37
N PRO A 26 0.75 -9.29 8.79
CA PRO A 26 1.07 -8.09 9.54
C PRO A 26 0.79 -6.85 8.66
N PRO A 27 0.40 -5.71 9.25
CA PRO A 27 0.23 -4.47 8.52
C PRO A 27 1.48 -4.14 7.69
N ALA A 28 1.30 -3.88 6.40
CA ALA A 28 2.39 -3.51 5.51
C ALA A 28 2.74 -2.04 5.72
N THR A 29 4.02 -1.78 5.97
CA THR A 29 4.61 -0.45 5.87
C THR A 29 5.03 -0.19 4.42
N TYR A 30 5.21 1.06 4.05
CA TYR A 30 5.68 1.46 2.72
C TYR A 30 6.67 2.61 2.82
N GLN A 31 7.50 2.76 1.80
CA GLN A 31 8.43 3.86 1.64
C GLN A 31 8.05 4.67 0.41
N LEU A 32 8.28 5.99 0.45
CA LEU A 32 8.04 6.89 -0.67
C LEU A 32 9.38 7.46 -1.14
N GLY A 33 9.64 7.35 -2.43
CA GLY A 33 10.77 8.01 -3.09
C GLY A 33 10.28 9.15 -3.97
N PHE A 34 10.86 10.34 -3.81
CA PHE A 34 10.62 11.49 -4.67
C PHE A 34 11.78 11.66 -5.65
N ALA A 35 11.50 12.07 -6.88
CA ALA A 35 12.53 12.26 -7.89
C ALA A 35 13.53 13.40 -7.58
N SER A 36 13.18 14.33 -6.68
CA SER A 36 14.09 15.37 -6.18
C SER A 36 13.60 15.98 -4.87
N THR A 37 14.49 16.68 -4.16
CA THR A 37 14.12 17.48 -2.97
C THR A 37 13.07 18.54 -3.29
N ALA A 38 13.19 19.24 -4.43
CA ALA A 38 12.22 20.24 -4.86
C ALA A 38 10.80 19.66 -4.97
N ILE A 39 10.69 18.45 -5.54
CA ILE A 39 9.43 17.74 -5.68
C ILE A 39 8.87 17.32 -4.32
N ALA A 40 9.71 16.79 -3.43
CA ALA A 40 9.30 16.41 -2.08
C ALA A 40 8.78 17.62 -1.29
N VAL A 41 9.47 18.77 -1.37
CA VAL A 41 9.11 20.01 -0.70
C VAL A 41 7.84 20.64 -1.25
N ALA A 42 7.63 20.55 -2.57
CA ALA A 42 6.44 21.09 -3.24
C ALA A 42 5.19 20.22 -3.05
N THR A 43 5.34 18.98 -2.56
CA THR A 43 4.22 18.07 -2.32
C THR A 43 3.51 18.42 -1.03
N GLU A 44 2.18 18.56 -1.08
CA GLU A 44 1.36 18.91 0.09
C GLU A 44 0.91 17.66 0.84
N THR A 45 0.39 16.67 0.11
CA THR A 45 -0.09 15.42 0.69
C THR A 45 0.33 14.22 -0.15
N VAL A 46 0.51 13.08 0.50
CA VAL A 46 0.69 11.77 -0.10
C VAL A 46 -0.32 10.80 0.48
N GLU A 47 -0.90 9.97 -0.37
CA GLU A 47 -1.75 8.83 0.00
C GLU A 47 -1.31 7.60 -0.79
N VAL A 48 -1.51 6.41 -0.22
CA VAL A 48 -1.22 5.14 -0.88
C VAL A 48 -2.49 4.31 -0.89
N GLN A 49 -2.83 3.81 -2.08
CA GLN A 49 -3.95 2.90 -2.30
C GLN A 49 -3.41 1.53 -2.74
N VAL A 50 -4.01 0.47 -2.22
CA VAL A 50 -3.58 -0.91 -2.48
C VAL A 50 -4.70 -1.69 -3.14
N TYR A 51 -4.35 -2.45 -4.16
CA TYR A 51 -5.26 -3.21 -5.01
C TYR A 51 -4.80 -4.66 -5.14
N ASP A 52 -5.72 -5.56 -5.49
CA ASP A 52 -5.35 -6.88 -5.97
C ASP A 52 -4.82 -6.78 -7.41
N ALA A 53 -3.57 -7.20 -7.58
CA ALA A 53 -2.90 -7.22 -8.87
C ALA A 53 -2.65 -8.65 -9.37
N LYS A 54 -3.19 -9.67 -8.68
CA LYS A 54 -3.09 -11.06 -9.10
C LYS A 54 -3.63 -11.27 -10.51
N GLY A 55 -2.84 -11.91 -11.36
CA GLY A 55 -3.17 -12.14 -12.77
C GLY A 55 -3.01 -10.91 -13.68
N ARG A 56 -2.53 -9.78 -13.14
CA ARG A 56 -2.24 -8.54 -13.88
C ARG A 56 -0.87 -7.97 -13.50
N GLU A 57 0.05 -8.81 -13.02
CA GLU A 57 1.33 -8.42 -12.43
C GLU A 57 2.14 -7.49 -13.35
N SER A 58 2.16 -7.80 -14.65
CA SER A 58 2.94 -7.09 -15.66
C SER A 58 2.24 -5.85 -16.24
N THR A 59 0.90 -5.75 -16.14
CA THR A 59 0.14 -4.66 -16.78
C THR A 59 -0.49 -3.69 -15.78
N PHE A 60 -0.71 -4.13 -14.53
CA PHE A 60 -1.46 -3.39 -13.52
C PHE A 60 -0.97 -1.95 -13.37
N CYS A 61 0.33 -1.72 -13.23
CA CYS A 61 0.84 -0.37 -12.99
C CYS A 61 0.64 0.57 -14.18
N ASN A 62 0.81 0.07 -15.41
CA ASN A 62 0.54 0.90 -16.58
C ASN A 62 -0.94 1.26 -16.64
N GLU A 63 -1.83 0.28 -16.48
CA GLU A 63 -3.28 0.48 -16.46
C GLU A 63 -3.72 1.45 -15.36
N ALA A 64 -3.24 1.25 -14.14
CA ALA A 64 -3.59 2.06 -12.98
C ALA A 64 -3.18 3.51 -13.16
N LEU A 65 -1.95 3.76 -13.62
CA LEU A 65 -1.45 5.12 -13.85
C LEU A 65 -2.19 5.82 -15.00
N VAL A 66 -2.50 5.10 -16.10
CA VAL A 66 -3.29 5.65 -17.21
C VAL A 66 -4.70 6.02 -16.74
N LYS A 67 -5.38 5.11 -16.03
CA LYS A 67 -6.71 5.36 -15.49
C LYS A 67 -6.71 6.55 -14.54
N LYS A 68 -5.73 6.62 -13.62
CA LYS A 68 -5.63 7.74 -12.67
C LYS A 68 -5.46 9.08 -13.38
N ARG A 69 -4.58 9.16 -14.38
CA ARG A 69 -4.38 10.37 -15.21
C ARG A 69 -5.65 10.81 -15.93
N ASN A 70 -6.52 9.86 -16.28
CA ASN A 70 -7.78 10.12 -16.96
C ASN A 70 -8.97 10.25 -15.99
N ASN A 71 -8.72 10.33 -14.67
CA ASN A 71 -9.76 10.33 -13.63
C ASN A 71 -10.74 9.15 -13.73
N GLN A 72 -10.25 7.99 -14.16
CA GLN A 72 -11.00 6.74 -14.27
C GLN A 72 -10.73 5.85 -13.06
N ASP A 73 -11.72 5.03 -12.72
CA ASP A 73 -11.61 4.08 -11.62
C ASP A 73 -10.62 2.95 -11.94
N ILE A 74 -9.64 2.76 -11.04
CA ILE A 74 -8.62 1.71 -11.12
C ILE A 74 -9.25 0.35 -10.81
N GLY A 75 -10.20 0.33 -9.87
CA GLY A 75 -10.91 -0.84 -9.37
C GLY A 75 -11.08 -0.78 -7.86
N THR A 76 -11.41 -1.91 -7.24
CA THR A 76 -11.62 -1.99 -5.79
C THR A 76 -10.33 -1.79 -5.01
N VAL A 77 -10.32 -0.77 -4.15
CA VAL A 77 -9.27 -0.52 -3.17
C VAL A 77 -9.43 -1.50 -2.00
N ILE A 78 -8.36 -2.23 -1.67
CA ILE A 78 -8.31 -3.17 -0.55
C ILE A 78 -7.82 -2.49 0.73
N ALA A 79 -6.90 -1.53 0.59
CA ALA A 79 -6.44 -0.70 1.68
C ALA A 79 -6.05 0.69 1.19
N GLN A 80 -6.22 1.71 2.03
CA GLN A 80 -5.86 3.09 1.73
C GLN A 80 -5.32 3.77 2.98
N SER A 81 -4.24 4.54 2.84
CA SER A 81 -3.75 5.41 3.92
C SER A 81 -4.50 6.74 3.93
N ALA A 82 -4.54 7.40 5.09
CA ALA A 82 -5.00 8.77 5.13
C ALA A 82 -4.02 9.67 4.36
N PRO A 83 -4.48 10.76 3.73
CA PRO A 83 -3.58 11.76 3.18
C PRO A 83 -2.69 12.35 4.29
N ARG A 84 -1.37 12.25 4.12
CA ARG A 84 -0.37 12.78 5.06
C ARG A 84 0.57 13.75 4.35
N SER A 85 1.11 14.73 5.05
CA SER A 85 2.20 15.53 4.48
C SER A 85 3.48 14.70 4.34
N PRO A 86 4.40 15.04 3.41
CA PRO A 86 5.72 14.40 3.37
C PRO A 86 6.46 14.48 4.71
N CYS A 87 6.25 15.54 5.49
CA CYS A 87 6.84 15.68 6.83
C CYS A 87 6.22 14.74 7.87
N ASP A 88 4.92 14.47 7.80
CA ASP A 88 4.30 13.46 8.66
C ASP A 88 4.83 12.06 8.34
N VAL A 89 4.99 11.74 7.05
CA VAL A 89 5.57 10.47 6.62
C VAL A 89 7.02 10.33 7.07
N LEU A 90 7.84 11.38 6.89
CA LEU A 90 9.23 11.41 7.35
C LEU A 90 9.36 11.20 8.87
N ASN A 91 8.41 11.75 9.64
CA ASN A 91 8.34 11.61 11.10
C ASN A 91 7.64 10.32 11.57
N GLY A 92 7.46 9.33 10.69
CA GLY A 92 6.93 8.02 11.05
C GLY A 92 5.42 7.99 11.32
N LYS A 93 4.66 9.01 10.90
CA LYS A 93 3.19 9.05 11.03
C LYS A 93 2.47 8.49 9.80
N ALA A 94 3.18 7.74 8.96
CA ALA A 94 2.54 7.00 7.87
C ALA A 94 1.71 5.86 8.44
N ASP A 95 0.47 5.72 7.96
CA ASP A 95 -0.41 4.65 8.44
C ASP A 95 0.12 3.30 7.96
N ALA A 96 0.11 2.30 8.84
CA ALA A 96 0.32 0.92 8.43
C ALA A 96 -0.95 0.41 7.74
N LEU A 97 -0.80 -0.30 6.62
CA LEU A 97 -1.93 -0.76 5.81
C LEU A 97 -2.18 -2.24 6.03
N ASP A 98 -3.40 -2.62 6.38
CA ASP A 98 -3.80 -4.03 6.38
C ASP A 98 -4.12 -4.48 4.94
N VAL A 99 -3.11 -5.04 4.27
CA VAL A 99 -3.17 -5.38 2.84
C VAL A 99 -3.44 -6.86 2.56
N GLY A 100 -3.32 -7.72 3.59
CA GLY A 100 -3.32 -9.18 3.43
C GLY A 100 -2.14 -9.72 2.59
N PHE A 101 -1.96 -11.04 2.58
CA PHE A 101 -0.94 -11.69 1.74
C PHE A 101 -1.38 -11.85 0.29
N GLY A 102 -0.40 -11.80 -0.62
CA GLY A 102 -0.58 -12.07 -2.05
C GLY A 102 0.01 -10.96 -2.93
N ILE A 103 -0.31 -11.04 -4.22
CA ILE A 103 0.11 -10.05 -5.21
C ILE A 103 -0.68 -8.76 -5.01
N ARG A 104 0.03 -7.66 -4.75
CA ARG A 104 -0.56 -6.36 -4.46
C ARG A 104 0.01 -5.29 -5.36
N GLY A 105 -0.87 -4.47 -5.90
CA GLY A 105 -0.54 -3.24 -6.60
C GLY A 105 -0.67 -2.07 -5.66
N PHE A 106 0.44 -1.41 -5.34
CA PHE A 106 0.49 -0.18 -4.57
C PHE A 106 0.51 1.00 -5.53
N VAL A 107 -0.42 1.93 -5.36
CA VAL A 107 -0.52 3.18 -6.12
C VAL A 107 -0.33 4.35 -5.16
N GLY A 108 0.75 5.09 -5.34
CA GLY A 108 1.04 6.29 -4.55
C GLY A 108 0.56 7.53 -5.29
N ILE A 109 -0.15 8.40 -4.59
CA ILE A 109 -0.72 9.63 -5.13
C ILE A 109 -0.21 10.78 -4.27
N ALA A 110 0.57 11.68 -4.87
CA ALA A 110 0.99 12.92 -4.25
C ALA A 110 0.18 14.08 -4.82
N LYS A 111 -0.30 14.98 -3.97
CA LYS A 111 -1.08 16.14 -4.37
C LYS A 111 -0.36 17.44 -4.08
N ARG A 112 -0.67 18.45 -4.89
CA ARG A 112 -0.27 19.86 -4.74
C ARG A 112 -1.40 20.73 -5.29
N GLY A 113 -1.82 21.75 -4.56
CA GLY A 113 -3.00 22.55 -4.90
C GLY A 113 -4.28 21.71 -5.03
N GLY A 114 -4.38 20.60 -4.28
CA GLY A 114 -5.49 19.65 -4.36
C GLY A 114 -5.55 18.77 -5.62
N GLN A 115 -4.59 18.91 -6.55
CA GLN A 115 -4.50 18.12 -7.78
C GLN A 115 -3.44 17.03 -7.69
N ASP A 116 -3.62 15.94 -8.43
CA ASP A 116 -2.62 14.89 -8.58
C ASP A 116 -1.35 15.47 -9.21
N PHE A 117 -0.30 15.58 -8.39
CA PHE A 117 0.99 16.16 -8.74
C PHE A 117 1.97 15.07 -9.16
N LEU A 118 2.06 14.00 -8.37
CA LEU A 118 2.88 12.83 -8.65
C LEU A 118 2.06 11.57 -8.51
N LEU A 119 2.39 10.58 -9.33
CA LEU A 119 1.88 9.23 -9.25
C LEU A 119 3.04 8.24 -9.25
N GLY A 120 2.89 7.16 -8.51
CA GLY A 120 3.80 6.02 -8.56
C GLY A 120 3.01 4.73 -8.47
N CYS A 121 3.58 3.65 -9.02
CA CYS A 121 3.00 2.34 -8.85
C CYS A 121 4.07 1.27 -8.72
N LEU A 122 3.81 0.29 -7.86
CA LEU A 122 4.62 -0.91 -7.69
C LEU A 122 3.70 -2.12 -7.51
N VAL A 123 3.99 -3.21 -8.22
CA VAL A 123 3.42 -4.52 -7.92
C VAL A 123 4.44 -5.34 -7.14
N THR A 124 4.01 -5.97 -6.05
CA THR A 124 4.87 -6.85 -5.26
C THR A 124 4.07 -8.01 -4.66
N ASN A 125 4.75 -9.10 -4.29
CA ASN A 125 4.16 -10.20 -3.55
C ASN A 125 4.35 -9.98 -2.05
N VAL A 126 3.26 -9.66 -1.35
CA VAL A 126 3.24 -9.46 0.10
C VAL A 126 3.15 -10.81 0.79
N GLY A 127 4.17 -11.15 1.59
CA GLY A 127 4.28 -12.40 2.34
C GLY A 127 5.12 -12.22 3.61
N PRO A 128 5.31 -13.30 4.37
CA PRO A 128 6.17 -13.28 5.55
C PRO A 128 7.60 -12.83 5.21
N GLY A 129 8.11 -11.81 5.90
CA GLY A 129 9.46 -11.28 5.69
C GLY A 129 9.64 -10.43 4.42
N THR A 130 8.58 -10.14 3.67
CA THR A 130 8.66 -9.21 2.54
C THR A 130 9.05 -7.81 3.04
N PRO A 131 10.10 -7.17 2.47
CA PRO A 131 10.48 -5.82 2.86
C PRO A 131 9.39 -4.81 2.47
N ALA A 132 9.38 -3.67 3.16
CA ALA A 132 8.47 -2.57 2.84
C ALA A 132 8.66 -2.11 1.38
N PRO A 133 7.59 -2.08 0.56
CA PRO A 133 7.68 -1.59 -0.81
C PRO A 133 8.14 -0.14 -0.88
N LEU A 134 9.08 0.15 -1.79
CA LEU A 134 9.49 1.52 -2.14
C LEU A 134 8.69 2.00 -3.36
N LEU A 135 7.80 2.96 -3.16
CA LEU A 135 7.05 3.59 -4.23
C LEU A 135 7.79 4.83 -4.72
N LEU A 136 8.30 4.76 -5.95
CA LEU A 136 8.89 5.92 -6.62
C LEU A 136 7.77 6.75 -7.26
N LEU A 137 7.67 8.02 -6.84
CA LEU A 137 6.67 8.96 -7.32
C LEU A 137 7.27 9.87 -8.40
N ASN A 138 6.57 10.00 -9.53
CA ASN A 138 6.95 10.86 -10.64
C ASN A 138 5.76 11.68 -11.13
N TYR A 139 5.99 12.73 -11.91
CA TYR A 139 4.94 13.64 -12.37
C TYR A 139 3.73 12.89 -12.95
N ALA A 140 2.56 13.28 -12.46
CA ALA A 140 1.31 12.66 -12.86
C ALA A 140 1.09 12.79 -14.38
N THR A 141 1.41 13.94 -14.97
CA THR A 141 1.38 14.16 -16.42
C THR A 141 2.56 15.04 -16.86
N GLN A 142 2.81 15.12 -18.17
CA GLN A 142 3.78 16.07 -18.73
C GLN A 142 3.29 17.54 -18.69
N SER A 143 2.00 17.76 -18.41
CA SER A 143 1.37 19.08 -18.31
C SER A 143 1.32 19.63 -16.89
N VAL A 144 1.68 18.83 -15.87
CA VAL A 144 1.79 19.30 -14.49
C VAL A 144 2.90 20.35 -14.41
N GLN A 145 2.61 21.49 -13.80
CA GLN A 145 3.61 22.53 -13.56
C GLN A 145 4.75 21.94 -12.72
N PRO A 146 6.02 22.06 -13.17
CA PRO A 146 7.15 21.56 -12.41
C PRO A 146 7.20 22.08 -10.97
N ALA A 147 7.82 21.31 -10.09
CA ALA A 147 8.17 21.79 -8.76
C ALA A 147 9.01 23.07 -8.87
N PRO A 148 8.70 24.14 -8.12
CA PRO A 148 9.56 25.30 -8.01
C PRO A 148 10.93 24.89 -7.48
N ALA A 149 11.96 25.64 -7.85
CA ALA A 149 13.26 25.49 -7.22
C ALA A 149 13.14 25.67 -5.69
N THR A 150 13.92 24.90 -4.95
CA THR A 150 13.98 24.99 -3.49
C THR A 150 15.39 25.31 -3.04
N THR A 151 15.51 26.01 -1.91
CA THR A 151 16.78 26.21 -1.20
C THR A 151 17.07 25.10 -0.20
N CYS A 152 16.09 24.22 0.05
CA CYS A 152 16.26 23.05 0.92
C CYS A 152 17.25 22.05 0.29
N GLN A 153 18.20 21.56 1.07
CA GLN A 153 19.09 20.47 0.67
C GLN A 153 18.35 19.12 0.65
N ASP A 154 17.49 18.91 1.64
CA ASP A 154 16.66 17.72 1.78
C ASP A 154 15.27 18.06 2.37
N LEU A 155 14.41 17.05 2.48
CA LEU A 155 13.08 17.19 3.04
C LEU A 155 13.12 17.46 4.57
N SER A 156 14.12 16.97 5.28
CA SER A 156 14.25 17.19 6.73
C SER A 156 14.43 18.67 7.04
N GLN A 157 15.25 19.38 6.27
CA GLN A 157 15.43 20.82 6.41
C GLN A 157 14.11 21.59 6.27
N ARG A 158 13.28 21.21 5.29
CA ARG A 158 11.94 21.78 5.10
C ARG A 158 11.03 21.51 6.30
N CYS A 159 11.02 20.26 6.78
CA CYS A 159 10.16 19.87 7.89
C CYS A 159 10.54 20.53 9.22
N ASN A 160 11.79 20.99 9.35
CA ASN A 160 12.28 21.75 10.49
C ASN A 160 12.20 23.28 10.29
N GLY A 161 11.56 23.76 9.22
CA GLY A 161 11.38 25.19 8.95
C GLY A 161 12.66 25.94 8.55
N GLY A 162 13.71 25.22 8.14
CA GLY A 162 14.95 25.82 7.63
C GLY A 162 14.84 26.39 6.21
N CYS A 163 13.69 26.17 5.60
CA CYS A 163 13.17 26.61 4.32
C CYS A 163 11.66 26.21 4.30
#